data_AF-K0CEE7-F1
#
_entry.id   AF-K0CEE7-F1
#
_cell.length_a   1.000
_cell.length_b   1.000
_cell.length_c   1.000
_cell.angle_alpha   90.00
_cell.angle_beta   90.00
_cell.angle_gamma   90.00
#
_symmetry.space_group_name_H-M   'P 1'
#
loop_
_entity.id
_entity.type
_entity.pdbx_description
1 polymer ?
#
loop_
_entity_poly.entity_id
_entity_poly.type
_entity_poly.pdbx_seq_one_letter_code
_entity_poly.pdbx_strand_id
1 'polypeptide(L)'
;MRRLGTHQQTGFSLVELMVAMVLGLIITGAAISLFSTNQRTFSLQQNMARIQEQGDLAMRFINQDVRLAGNMSDDVAATFIPGIILDASSAVTGGSAIPPGDDGGSDNDRLTLAYHGEQDCQGNGGTGVKEIVNTYWVGGDNGDELYCRGNQSGSSAGVVLLRGIKSFQVLYGVDQSTDGIPFASQYLRADEVLAGANVDQSRIVAVKIGLLMEADLPVLGGDDQDQTFYILDQEVDVSAGRTLRRQFFSTVAIRNYPWDVI
;
A
#
# COMPACT_ATOMS: atom_id res chain seq x y z
N MET A 1 7.72 -51.67 -68.36
CA MET A 1 7.04 -50.38 -68.64
C MET A 1 5.88 -50.23 -67.67
N ARG A 2 5.98 -49.30 -66.70
CA ARG A 2 4.95 -49.08 -65.67
C ARG A 2 4.11 -47.87 -66.11
N ARG A 3 2.83 -48.09 -66.44
CA ARG A 3 1.91 -47.01 -66.88
C ARG A 3 1.65 -46.07 -65.71
N LEU A 4 2.00 -44.79 -65.88
CA LEU A 4 1.55 -43.70 -65.02
C LEU A 4 0.08 -43.43 -65.33
N GLY A 5 -0.79 -43.67 -64.35
CA GLY A 5 -2.21 -43.30 -64.44
C GLY A 5 -2.34 -41.78 -64.39
N THR A 6 -2.96 -41.18 -65.40
CA THR A 6 -3.33 -39.77 -65.40
C THR A 6 -4.54 -39.58 -64.49
N HIS A 7 -4.35 -38.96 -63.33
CA HIS A 7 -5.46 -38.52 -62.48
C HIS A 7 -6.24 -37.42 -63.22
N GLN A 8 -7.49 -37.69 -63.54
CA GLN A 8 -8.43 -36.67 -63.98
C GLN A 8 -8.74 -35.76 -62.78
N GLN A 9 -8.50 -34.45 -62.93
CA GLN A 9 -8.91 -33.46 -61.95
C GLN A 9 -10.44 -33.36 -61.97
N THR A 10 -11.09 -33.88 -60.94
CA THR A 10 -12.50 -33.58 -60.64
C THR A 10 -12.55 -32.18 -60.04
N GLY A 11 -13.19 -31.23 -60.72
CA GLY A 11 -13.39 -29.88 -60.22
C GLY A 11 -14.31 -29.86 -58.99
N PHE A 12 -14.03 -28.94 -58.06
CA PHE A 12 -14.84 -28.75 -56.85
C PHE A 12 -16.20 -28.11 -57.16
N SER A 13 -17.24 -28.49 -56.41
CA SER A 13 -18.54 -27.82 -56.53
C SER A 13 -18.51 -26.47 -55.80
N LEU A 14 -19.29 -25.50 -56.28
CA LEU A 14 -19.41 -24.16 -55.65
C LEU A 14 -19.88 -24.27 -54.18
N VAL A 15 -20.73 -25.26 -53.88
CA VAL A 15 -21.21 -25.57 -52.53
C VAL A 15 -20.08 -26.05 -51.63
N GLU A 16 -19.16 -26.85 -52.14
CA GLU A 16 -18.02 -27.38 -51.38
C GLU A 16 -17.05 -26.26 -50.97
N LEU A 17 -16.86 -25.27 -51.86
CA LEU A 17 -16.07 -24.06 -51.57
C LEU A 17 -16.78 -23.17 -50.52
N MET A 18 -18.10 -23.01 -50.61
CA MET A 18 -18.89 -22.31 -49.59
C MET A 18 -18.77 -22.97 -48.22
N VAL A 19 -18.93 -24.30 -48.15
CA VAL A 19 -18.80 -25.07 -46.91
C VAL A 19 -17.39 -24.95 -46.34
N ALA A 20 -16.36 -25.07 -47.17
CA ALA A 20 -14.97 -24.93 -46.74
C ALA A 20 -14.67 -23.55 -46.14
N MET A 21 -15.17 -22.46 -46.75
CA MET A 21 -15.00 -21.11 -46.23
C MET A 21 -15.73 -20.90 -44.90
N VAL A 22 -16.96 -21.37 -44.78
CA VAL A 22 -17.74 -21.26 -43.53
C VAL A 22 -17.04 -22.00 -42.39
N LEU A 23 -16.57 -23.22 -42.64
CA LEU A 23 -15.82 -23.99 -41.64
C LEU A 23 -14.49 -23.32 -41.26
N GLY A 24 -13.75 -22.78 -42.24
CA GLY A 24 -12.52 -22.03 -41.99
C GLY A 24 -12.76 -20.79 -41.12
N LEU A 25 -13.85 -20.06 -41.37
CA LEU A 25 -14.25 -18.89 -40.59
C LEU A 25 -14.60 -19.25 -39.14
N ILE A 26 -15.34 -20.34 -38.93
CA ILE A 26 -15.72 -20.80 -37.59
C ILE A 26 -14.47 -21.17 -36.78
N ILE A 27 -13.56 -21.95 -37.38
CA ILE A 27 -12.33 -22.39 -36.70
C ILE A 27 -11.43 -21.19 -36.38
N THR A 28 -11.25 -20.27 -37.33
CA THR A 28 -10.42 -19.08 -37.12
C THR A 28 -11.03 -18.16 -36.08
N GLY A 29 -12.36 -17.98 -36.09
CA GLY A 29 -13.08 -17.22 -35.07
C GLY A 29 -12.90 -17.80 -33.67
N ALA A 30 -12.99 -19.12 -33.52
CA ALA A 30 -12.73 -19.80 -32.25
C ALA A 30 -11.26 -19.69 -31.81
N ALA A 31 -10.30 -19.78 -32.74
CA ALA A 31 -8.89 -19.61 -32.41
C ALA A 31 -8.58 -18.18 -31.93
N ILE A 32 -9.15 -17.16 -32.58
CA ILE A 32 -9.01 -15.76 -32.17
C ILE A 32 -9.63 -15.52 -30.78
N SER A 33 -10.80 -16.08 -30.51
CA SER A 33 -11.46 -15.91 -29.20
C SER A 33 -10.66 -16.55 -28.07
N LEU A 34 -10.12 -17.75 -28.29
CA LEU A 34 -9.24 -18.44 -27.33
C LEU A 34 -7.95 -17.65 -27.09
N PHE A 35 -7.30 -17.17 -28.15
CA PHE A 35 -6.09 -16.36 -28.04
C PHE A 35 -6.35 -15.05 -27.27
N SER A 36 -7.45 -14.35 -27.58
CA SER A 36 -7.82 -13.13 -26.88
C SER A 36 -8.11 -13.38 -25.39
N THR A 37 -8.80 -14.48 -25.08
CA THR A 37 -9.09 -14.87 -23.69
C THR A 37 -7.80 -15.18 -22.93
N ASN A 38 -6.89 -15.97 -23.51
CA ASN A 38 -5.60 -16.28 -22.89
C ASN A 38 -4.77 -15.03 -22.61
N GLN A 39 -4.72 -14.07 -23.54
CA GLN A 39 -4.00 -12.81 -23.35
C GLN A 39 -4.59 -11.97 -22.20
N ARG A 40 -5.93 -11.92 -22.10
CA ARG A 40 -6.63 -11.23 -20.99
C ARG A 40 -6.34 -11.90 -19.65
N THR A 41 -6.43 -13.23 -19.58
CA THR A 41 -6.12 -14.00 -18.38
C THR A 41 -4.67 -13.79 -17.93
N PHE A 42 -3.72 -13.81 -18.87
CA PHE A 42 -2.32 -13.56 -18.57
C PHE A 42 -2.09 -12.17 -17.98
N SER A 43 -2.69 -11.13 -18.58
CA SER A 43 -2.58 -9.77 -18.06
C SER A 43 -3.22 -9.61 -16.68
N LEU A 44 -4.36 -10.25 -16.43
CA LEU A 44 -5.00 -10.24 -15.11
C LEU A 44 -4.12 -10.92 -14.06
N GLN A 45 -3.52 -12.07 -14.38
CA GLN A 45 -2.58 -12.75 -13.48
C GLN A 45 -1.36 -11.87 -13.18
N GLN A 46 -0.81 -11.18 -14.19
CA GLN A 46 0.33 -10.29 -14.02
C GLN A 46 -0.01 -9.08 -13.14
N ASN A 47 -1.18 -8.47 -13.33
CA ASN A 47 -1.63 -7.32 -12.52
C ASN A 47 -1.93 -7.75 -11.08
N MET A 48 -2.51 -8.93 -10.89
CA MET A 48 -2.76 -9.50 -9.56
C MET A 48 -1.47 -9.85 -8.82
N ALA A 49 -0.45 -10.36 -9.53
CA ALA A 49 0.86 -10.57 -8.95
C ALA A 49 1.55 -9.25 -8.58
N ARG A 50 1.48 -8.25 -9.46
CA ARG A 50 2.09 -6.93 -9.25
C ARG A 50 1.48 -6.20 -8.04
N ILE A 51 0.15 -6.13 -7.94
CA ILE A 51 -0.51 -5.46 -6.82
C ILE A 51 -0.19 -6.16 -5.49
N GLN A 52 -0.06 -7.49 -5.51
CA GLN A 52 0.34 -8.26 -4.34
C GLN A 52 1.78 -7.96 -3.93
N GLU A 53 2.72 -7.99 -4.88
CA GLU A 53 4.13 -7.69 -4.62
C GLU A 53 4.32 -6.26 -4.11
N GLN A 54 3.63 -5.28 -4.72
CA GLN A 54 3.70 -3.88 -4.31
C GLN A 54 3.09 -3.66 -2.93
N GLY A 55 1.93 -4.26 -2.62
CA GLY A 55 1.33 -4.16 -1.28
C GLY A 55 2.17 -4.83 -0.20
N ASP A 56 2.74 -6.01 -0.48
CA ASP A 56 3.66 -6.69 0.43
C ASP A 56 4.95 -5.88 0.62
N LEU A 57 5.43 -5.16 -0.40
CA LEU A 57 6.56 -4.25 -0.30
C LEU A 57 6.21 -3.01 0.54
N ALA A 58 5.03 -2.41 0.33
CA ALA A 58 4.53 -1.26 1.10
C ALA A 58 4.53 -1.57 2.60
N MET A 59 3.87 -2.69 2.93
CA MET A 59 3.72 -3.13 4.30
C MET A 59 5.07 -3.49 4.91
N ARG A 60 6.00 -4.10 4.15
CA ARG A 60 7.35 -4.39 4.67
C ARG A 60 8.11 -3.11 5.06
N PHE A 61 8.08 -2.08 4.23
CA PHE A 61 8.75 -0.81 4.56
C PHE A 61 8.16 -0.16 5.81
N ILE A 62 6.84 0.06 5.84
CA ILE A 62 6.21 0.73 6.98
C ILE A 62 6.35 -0.09 8.25
N ASN A 63 6.13 -1.42 8.19
CA ASN A 63 6.23 -2.28 9.37
C ASN A 63 7.64 -2.37 9.92
N GLN A 64 8.67 -2.27 9.06
CA GLN A 64 10.05 -2.25 9.51
C GLN A 64 10.32 -0.99 10.34
N ASP A 65 9.88 0.17 9.88
CA ASP A 65 10.07 1.44 10.57
C ASP A 65 9.25 1.52 11.85
N VAL A 66 8.01 1.03 11.85
CA VAL A 66 7.18 0.93 13.07
C VAL A 66 7.81 0.02 14.12
N ARG A 67 8.54 -1.04 13.73
CA ARG A 67 9.28 -1.89 14.69
C ARG A 67 10.48 -1.18 15.30
N LEU A 68 11.04 -0.19 14.61
CA LEU A 68 12.14 0.63 15.09
C LEU A 68 11.65 1.80 15.93
N ALA A 69 10.39 2.20 15.80
CA ALA A 69 9.80 3.31 16.55
C ALA A 69 10.18 3.25 18.04
N GLY A 70 10.66 4.39 18.54
CA GLY A 70 11.08 4.60 19.94
C GLY A 70 12.42 3.96 20.30
N ASN A 71 13.13 3.33 19.36
CA ASN A 71 14.47 2.80 19.62
C ASN A 71 15.40 3.95 19.95
N MET A 72 16.13 3.84 21.06
CA MET A 72 17.03 4.86 21.56
C MET A 72 18.45 4.32 21.68
N SER A 73 19.39 5.25 21.57
CA SER A 73 20.82 5.05 21.76
C SER A 73 21.30 6.09 22.76
N ASP A 74 22.09 5.67 23.74
CA ASP A 74 22.60 6.54 24.81
C ASP A 74 23.46 7.69 24.28
N ASP A 75 24.05 7.52 23.10
CA ASP A 75 24.94 8.50 22.46
C ASP A 75 24.19 9.63 21.72
N VAL A 76 22.85 9.55 21.64
CA VAL A 76 22.01 10.51 20.91
C VAL A 76 20.96 11.08 21.86
N ALA A 77 20.88 12.40 21.92
CA ALA A 77 19.83 13.07 22.70
C ALA A 77 18.47 12.84 22.03
N ALA A 78 17.60 12.09 22.71
CA ALA A 78 16.24 11.86 22.24
C ALA A 78 15.43 13.15 22.29
N THR A 79 14.91 13.54 21.13
CA THR A 79 14.01 14.69 20.96
C THR A 79 12.55 14.24 21.03
N PHE A 80 12.26 13.00 20.61
CA PHE A 80 10.92 12.43 20.57
C PHE A 80 10.82 11.20 21.45
N ILE A 81 10.13 11.37 22.57
CA ILE A 81 9.72 10.30 23.47
C ILE A 81 8.24 10.52 23.69
N PRO A 82 7.36 9.72 23.08
CA PRO A 82 7.57 8.40 22.45
C PRO A 82 7.97 8.41 20.97
N GLY A 83 8.20 7.20 20.43
CA GLY A 83 8.52 6.98 19.02
C GLY A 83 7.37 7.18 18.01
N ILE A 84 6.14 7.45 18.46
CA ILE A 84 5.02 7.82 17.59
C ILE A 84 4.68 9.28 17.87
N ILE A 85 4.64 10.11 16.84
CA ILE A 85 4.46 11.55 16.97
C ILE A 85 3.08 11.91 16.46
N LEU A 86 2.18 12.33 17.35
CA LEU A 86 0.81 12.77 17.00
C LEU A 86 0.59 14.26 17.28
N ASP A 87 1.34 14.86 18.20
CA ASP A 87 1.25 16.30 18.44
C ASP A 87 2.26 17.10 17.61
N ALA A 88 1.83 18.26 17.13
CA ALA A 88 2.61 19.15 16.27
C ALA A 88 3.59 20.05 17.05
N SER A 89 3.83 19.79 18.33
CA SER A 89 4.47 20.76 19.23
C SER A 89 5.98 20.90 18.97
N SER A 90 6.30 21.61 17.89
CA SER A 90 7.63 22.19 17.59
C SER A 90 8.77 21.18 17.42
N ALA A 91 8.46 20.02 16.87
CA ALA A 91 9.40 19.03 16.38
C ALA A 91 10.22 19.57 15.17
N VAL A 92 11.25 20.38 15.42
CA VAL A 92 12.25 20.74 14.40
C VAL A 92 13.55 20.02 14.73
N THR A 93 13.78 18.87 14.10
CA THR A 93 15.08 18.21 14.11
C THR A 93 15.66 18.30 12.70
N GLY A 94 16.84 18.91 12.55
CA GLY A 94 17.46 19.05 11.22
C GLY A 94 16.89 20.17 10.32
N GLY A 95 16.14 21.13 10.88
CA GLY A 95 15.79 22.38 10.19
C GLY A 95 14.53 22.36 9.31
N SER A 96 13.76 21.27 9.34
CA SER A 96 12.47 21.15 8.64
C SER A 96 11.35 20.78 9.62
N ALA A 97 10.18 21.41 9.47
CA ALA A 97 9.01 21.10 10.29
C ALA A 97 8.58 19.64 10.05
N ILE A 98 8.47 18.86 11.13
CA ILE A 98 7.96 17.50 11.10
C ILE A 98 6.42 17.57 11.14
N PRO A 99 5.72 17.07 10.12
CA PRO A 99 4.28 16.98 10.16
C PRO A 99 3.87 15.82 11.10
N PRO A 100 3.01 16.05 12.11
CA PRO A 100 2.62 15.01 13.06
C PRO A 100 1.74 13.95 12.40
N GLY A 101 1.61 12.76 12.96
CA GLY A 101 0.57 11.83 12.54
C GLY A 101 -0.82 12.44 12.72
N ASP A 102 -1.72 12.14 11.79
CA ASP A 102 -3.11 12.58 11.83
C ASP A 102 -4.05 11.50 11.31
N ASP A 103 -5.34 11.69 11.55
CA ASP A 103 -6.42 10.76 11.24
C ASP A 103 -7.14 11.09 9.92
N GLY A 104 -6.65 12.06 9.15
CA GLY A 104 -7.17 12.43 7.82
C GLY A 104 -8.66 12.82 7.75
N GLY A 105 -9.43 12.76 8.84
CA GLY A 105 -10.89 12.73 8.80
C GLY A 105 -11.42 11.53 8.01
N SER A 106 -11.95 11.80 6.81
CA SER A 106 -12.39 10.76 5.85
C SER A 106 -11.38 10.51 4.73
N ASP A 107 -10.29 11.27 4.71
CA ASP A 107 -9.22 11.13 3.73
C ASP A 107 -8.16 10.13 4.23
N ASN A 108 -6.97 10.16 3.64
CA ASN A 108 -5.86 9.31 4.06
C ASN A 108 -5.18 9.84 5.31
N ASP A 109 -4.80 8.93 6.18
CA ASP A 109 -4.07 9.23 7.41
C ASP A 109 -2.61 9.57 7.13
N ARG A 110 -1.98 10.21 8.12
CA ARG A 110 -0.53 10.41 8.14
C ARG A 110 0.07 9.65 9.32
N LEU A 111 1.12 8.88 9.05
CA LEU A 111 1.92 8.22 10.09
C LEU A 111 3.26 8.91 10.23
N THR A 112 3.55 9.41 11.44
CA THR A 112 4.88 9.94 11.77
C THR A 112 5.46 9.19 12.95
N LEU A 113 6.70 8.73 12.79
CA LEU A 113 7.42 7.96 13.80
C LEU A 113 8.87 8.42 13.90
N ALA A 114 9.48 8.19 15.07
CA ALA A 114 10.84 8.55 15.39
C ALA A 114 11.60 7.36 16.00
N TYR A 115 12.88 7.27 15.68
CA TYR A 115 13.81 6.30 16.24
C TYR A 115 15.25 6.77 16.05
N HIS A 116 16.17 6.23 16.86
CA HIS A 116 17.59 6.45 16.69
C HIS A 116 18.15 5.47 15.65
N GLY A 117 18.69 5.99 14.55
CA GLY A 117 19.23 5.22 13.44
C GLY A 117 20.21 6.01 12.58
N GLU A 118 20.75 5.39 11.53
CA GLU A 118 21.76 6.05 10.68
C GLU A 118 21.16 6.77 9.47
N GLN A 119 20.01 6.28 8.97
CA GLN A 119 19.38 6.74 7.73
C GLN A 119 17.87 6.84 7.88
N ASP A 120 17.32 7.86 7.23
CA ASP A 120 15.89 8.05 7.04
C ASP A 120 15.36 7.26 5.84
N CYS A 121 14.04 7.26 5.65
CA CYS A 121 13.41 6.50 4.58
C CYS A 121 13.75 6.98 3.15
N GLN A 122 14.34 8.17 3.02
CA GLN A 122 14.84 8.71 1.76
C GLN A 122 16.30 8.32 1.51
N GLY A 123 16.92 7.57 2.44
CA GLY A 123 18.33 7.21 2.43
C GLY A 123 19.25 8.35 2.86
N ASN A 124 18.70 9.47 3.35
CA ASN A 124 19.50 10.56 3.88
C ASN A 124 19.91 10.23 5.31
N GLY A 125 21.13 10.58 5.63
CA GLY A 125 21.78 10.09 6.82
C GLY A 125 23.28 10.22 6.66
N GLY A 126 24.03 9.73 7.64
CA GLY A 126 25.48 9.78 7.57
C GLY A 126 26.08 8.74 8.47
N THR A 127 27.34 8.93 8.82
CA THR A 127 28.00 8.08 9.81
C THR A 127 27.48 8.40 11.21
N GLY A 128 27.15 7.36 11.96
CA GLY A 128 26.69 7.45 13.35
C GLY A 128 25.18 7.53 13.48
N VAL A 129 24.72 7.11 14.66
CA VAL A 129 23.31 7.11 15.03
C VAL A 129 22.83 8.55 15.24
N LYS A 130 21.62 8.85 14.78
CA LYS A 130 20.94 10.15 14.88
C LYS A 130 19.46 9.94 15.15
N GLU A 131 18.78 11.00 15.58
CA GLU A 131 17.32 11.04 15.63
C GLU A 131 16.76 11.05 14.20
N ILE A 132 16.20 9.92 13.78
CA ILE A 132 15.52 9.73 12.50
C ILE A 132 14.02 9.88 12.72
N VAL A 133 13.39 10.71 11.91
CA VAL A 133 11.94 10.87 11.89
C VAL A 133 11.46 10.63 10.47
N ASN A 134 10.55 9.67 10.31
CA ASN A 134 9.93 9.33 9.05
C ASN A 134 8.43 9.62 9.10
N THR A 135 7.94 10.31 8.07
CA THR A 135 6.53 10.61 7.86
C THR A 135 6.07 9.91 6.58
N TYR A 136 4.99 9.16 6.68
CA TYR A 136 4.29 8.51 5.56
C TYR A 136 2.90 9.11 5.37
N TRP A 137 2.54 9.39 4.12
CA TRP A 137 1.21 9.86 3.75
C TRP A 137 0.92 9.51 2.29
N VAL A 138 -0.35 9.51 1.91
CA VAL A 138 -0.75 9.39 0.50
C VAL A 138 -0.95 10.79 -0.07
N GLY A 139 -0.40 11.05 -1.25
CA GLY A 139 -0.47 12.33 -1.93
C GLY A 139 -0.14 12.22 -3.42
N GLY A 140 0.47 13.27 -3.97
CA GLY A 140 0.76 13.40 -5.40
C GLY A 140 -0.38 14.08 -6.16
N ASP A 141 -0.16 14.37 -7.44
CA ASP A 141 -1.12 15.14 -8.26
C ASP A 141 -2.50 14.46 -8.36
N ASN A 142 -2.52 13.13 -8.30
CA ASN A 142 -3.75 12.31 -8.35
C ASN A 142 -4.17 11.77 -6.97
N GLY A 143 -3.40 12.04 -5.90
CA GLY A 143 -3.67 11.52 -4.56
C GLY A 143 -3.57 10.00 -4.43
N ASP A 144 -2.73 9.34 -5.24
CA ASP A 144 -2.61 7.88 -5.32
C ASP A 144 -1.20 7.33 -5.03
N GLU A 145 -0.30 8.19 -4.55
CA GLU A 145 1.10 7.86 -4.32
C GLU A 145 1.43 7.87 -2.83
N LEU A 146 2.05 6.80 -2.32
CA LEU A 146 2.58 6.75 -0.97
C LEU A 146 3.93 7.45 -0.93
N TYR A 147 3.98 8.54 -0.19
CA TYR A 147 5.19 9.27 0.08
C TYR A 147 5.85 8.80 1.37
N CYS A 148 7.18 8.93 1.40
CA CYS A 148 7.93 8.99 2.63
C CYS A 148 8.85 10.20 2.67
N ARG A 149 8.88 10.86 3.82
CA ARG A 149 9.79 11.97 4.11
C ARG A 149 10.54 11.69 5.39
N GLY A 150 11.86 11.82 5.31
CA GLY A 150 12.75 11.82 6.45
C GLY A 150 13.11 13.24 6.90
N ASN A 151 13.62 13.36 8.12
CA ASN A 151 14.10 14.63 8.67
C ASN A 151 15.55 14.99 8.30
N GLN A 152 16.32 14.08 7.66
CA GLN A 152 17.76 14.30 7.44
C GLN A 152 18.08 15.08 6.16
N SER A 153 17.11 15.28 5.26
CA SER A 153 17.33 15.92 3.96
C SER A 153 17.33 17.46 3.99
N GLY A 154 16.84 18.07 5.08
CA GLY A 154 16.56 19.51 5.17
C GLY A 154 15.45 20.00 4.22
N SER A 155 14.89 19.11 3.40
CA SER A 155 13.82 19.37 2.43
C SER A 155 12.47 18.99 3.02
N SER A 156 11.43 19.71 2.60
CA SER A 156 10.05 19.34 2.89
C SER A 156 9.45 18.36 1.88
N ALA A 157 10.20 18.01 0.82
CA ALA A 157 9.76 17.07 -0.19
C ALA A 157 10.03 15.61 0.25
N GLY A 158 9.01 14.77 0.18
CA GLY A 158 9.14 13.32 0.30
C GLY A 158 9.53 12.66 -1.03
N VAL A 159 9.88 11.38 -0.97
CA VAL A 159 10.01 10.49 -2.13
C VAL A 159 8.78 9.61 -2.25
N VAL A 160 8.42 9.25 -3.49
CA VAL A 160 7.37 8.26 -3.74
C VAL A 160 7.93 6.86 -3.52
N LEU A 161 7.35 6.12 -2.59
CA LEU A 161 7.68 4.71 -2.38
C LEU A 161 6.92 3.82 -3.35
N LEU A 162 5.61 4.06 -3.47
CA LEU A 162 4.69 3.23 -4.25
C LEU A 162 3.55 4.08 -4.82
N ARG A 163 2.91 3.55 -5.85
CA ARG A 163 1.75 4.15 -6.53
C ARG A 163 0.56 3.22 -6.47
N GLY A 164 -0.63 3.76 -6.78
CA GLY A 164 -1.87 3.01 -6.78
C GLY A 164 -2.38 2.73 -5.36
N ILE A 165 -2.18 3.66 -4.43
CA ILE A 165 -2.77 3.61 -3.10
C ILE A 165 -4.01 4.48 -3.09
N LYS A 166 -5.18 3.86 -2.96
CA LYS A 166 -6.46 4.56 -2.88
C LYS A 166 -6.81 4.99 -1.46
N SER A 167 -6.45 4.17 -0.47
CA SER A 167 -6.67 4.48 0.94
C SER A 167 -5.48 4.04 1.79
N PHE A 168 -5.07 4.86 2.75
CA PHE A 168 -4.09 4.56 3.80
C PHE A 168 -4.65 5.03 5.14
N GLN A 169 -4.79 4.09 6.06
CA GLN A 169 -5.45 4.29 7.35
C GLN A 169 -4.58 3.70 8.47
N VAL A 170 -4.60 4.34 9.63
CA VAL A 170 -3.71 4.06 10.75
C VAL A 170 -4.48 4.16 12.06
N LEU A 171 -4.45 3.08 12.84
CA LEU A 171 -4.98 3.06 14.20
C LEU A 171 -3.89 2.76 15.21
N TYR A 172 -3.94 3.46 16.34
CA TYR A 172 -2.96 3.36 17.42
C TYR A 172 -3.51 2.49 18.54
N GLY A 173 -2.82 1.38 18.81
CA GLY A 173 -3.10 0.51 19.93
C GLY A 173 -2.53 1.11 21.20
N VAL A 174 -3.41 1.62 22.05
CA VAL A 174 -3.06 2.29 23.30
C VAL A 174 -3.26 1.33 24.47
N ASP A 175 -2.30 1.34 25.38
CA ASP A 175 -2.45 0.73 26.69
C ASP A 175 -3.19 1.67 27.64
N GLN A 176 -4.30 1.22 28.21
CA GLN A 176 -5.10 2.01 29.15
C GLN A 176 -4.82 1.66 30.61
N SER A 177 -4.10 0.56 30.87
CA SER A 177 -3.60 0.17 32.20
C SER A 177 -2.15 0.59 32.40
N THR A 178 -1.78 0.88 33.66
CA THR A 178 -0.38 1.06 34.05
C THR A 178 0.00 -0.10 34.98
N ASP A 179 0.01 -1.30 34.43
CA ASP A 179 0.24 -2.56 35.15
C ASP A 179 1.59 -3.22 34.79
N GLY A 180 2.40 -2.55 33.97
CA GLY A 180 3.69 -3.04 33.47
C GLY A 180 3.55 -4.09 32.35
N ILE A 181 2.35 -4.32 31.83
CA ILE A 181 2.08 -5.27 30.75
C ILE A 181 1.67 -4.50 29.49
N PRO A 182 2.55 -4.37 28.49
CA PRO A 182 2.29 -3.61 27.26
C PRO A 182 1.18 -4.29 26.43
N PHE A 183 -0.07 -3.88 26.64
CA PHE A 183 -1.23 -4.49 25.99
C PHE A 183 -2.12 -3.43 25.34
N ALA A 184 -2.31 -3.56 24.01
CA ALA A 184 -3.22 -2.68 23.25
C ALA A 184 -4.67 -2.97 23.64
N SER A 185 -5.15 -2.29 24.68
CA SER A 185 -6.50 -2.41 25.22
C SER A 185 -7.54 -1.86 24.26
N GLN A 186 -7.20 -0.79 23.53
CA GLN A 186 -8.05 -0.17 22.52
C GLN A 186 -7.22 0.31 21.34
N TYR A 187 -7.82 0.29 20.14
CA TYR A 187 -7.28 0.94 18.96
C TYR A 187 -8.05 2.23 18.72
N LEU A 188 -7.33 3.34 18.62
CA LEU A 188 -7.86 4.70 18.51
C LEU A 188 -7.27 5.41 17.28
N ARG A 189 -8.02 6.33 16.70
CA ARG A 189 -7.50 7.28 15.70
C ARG A 189 -6.58 8.32 16.35
N ALA A 190 -5.79 9.04 15.55
CA ALA A 190 -4.87 10.05 16.05
C ALA A 190 -5.56 11.16 16.87
N ASP A 191 -6.72 11.65 16.39
CA ASP A 191 -7.53 12.67 17.05
C ASP A 191 -8.06 12.18 18.42
N GLU A 192 -8.50 10.93 18.50
CA GLU A 192 -9.00 10.30 19.73
C GLU A 192 -7.91 10.10 20.77
N VAL A 193 -6.68 9.72 20.34
CA VAL A 193 -5.51 9.62 21.23
C VAL A 193 -5.22 10.99 21.84
N LEU A 194 -5.19 12.05 21.02
CA LEU A 194 -4.89 13.42 21.46
C LEU A 194 -6.01 14.05 22.31
N ALA A 195 -7.27 13.68 22.06
CA ALA A 195 -8.42 14.20 22.81
C ALA A 195 -8.61 13.51 24.18
N GLY A 196 -8.03 12.34 24.38
CA GLY A 196 -8.15 11.56 25.61
C GLY A 196 -7.40 12.20 26.78
N ALA A 197 -8.12 12.71 27.78
CA ALA A 197 -7.52 13.32 28.98
C ALA A 197 -6.58 12.40 29.79
N ASN A 198 -6.57 11.08 29.51
CA ASN A 198 -5.74 10.06 30.14
C ASN A 198 -4.96 9.17 29.13
N VAL A 199 -4.98 9.53 27.84
CA VAL A 199 -4.28 8.81 26.78
C VAL A 199 -3.14 9.69 26.32
N ASP A 200 -1.95 9.42 26.84
CA ASP A 200 -0.73 10.03 26.35
C ASP A 200 -0.23 9.20 25.16
N GLN A 201 0.25 9.85 24.09
CA GLN A 201 0.93 9.18 22.98
C GLN A 201 2.06 8.27 23.49
N SER A 202 2.62 8.55 24.68
CA SER A 202 3.62 7.71 25.35
C SER A 202 3.18 6.27 25.62
N ARG A 203 1.87 6.00 25.61
CA ARG A 203 1.26 4.69 25.90
C ARG A 203 0.82 3.93 24.65
N ILE A 204 1.29 4.34 23.47
CA ILE A 204 1.07 3.61 22.23
C ILE A 204 2.00 2.39 22.18
N VAL A 205 1.41 1.20 22.19
CA VAL A 205 2.14 -0.08 22.22
C VAL A 205 2.00 -0.88 20.90
N ALA A 206 1.08 -0.49 20.02
CA ALA A 206 0.93 -1.10 18.70
C ALA A 206 0.41 -0.10 17.67
N VAL A 207 0.65 -0.39 16.39
CA VAL A 207 0.07 0.34 15.25
C VAL A 207 -0.60 -0.64 14.31
N LYS A 208 -1.83 -0.34 13.90
CA LYS A 208 -2.57 -1.03 12.85
C LYS A 208 -2.52 -0.17 11.59
N ILE A 209 -2.17 -0.78 10.47
CA ILE A 209 -2.10 -0.13 9.17
C ILE A 209 -3.04 -0.84 8.22
N GLY A 210 -3.85 -0.07 7.50
CA GLY A 210 -4.72 -0.51 6.42
C GLY A 210 -4.35 0.20 5.12
N LEU A 211 -4.26 -0.56 4.02
CA LEU A 211 -4.05 -0.04 2.68
C LEU A 211 -5.12 -0.60 1.73
N LEU A 212 -5.73 0.26 0.93
CA LEU A 212 -6.47 -0.13 -0.27
C LEU A 212 -5.62 0.23 -1.49
N MET A 213 -5.25 -0.77 -2.27
CA MET A 213 -4.50 -0.58 -3.50
C MET A 213 -5.37 -0.81 -4.73
N GLU A 214 -5.05 -0.10 -5.81
CA GLU A 214 -5.70 -0.23 -7.11
C GLU A 214 -4.68 -0.44 -8.23
N ALA A 215 -5.05 -1.23 -9.25
CA ALA A 215 -4.30 -1.42 -10.47
C ALA A 215 -5.23 -1.52 -11.68
N ASP A 216 -4.90 -0.89 -12.81
CA ASP A 216 -5.74 -0.94 -14.00
C ASP A 216 -5.86 -2.36 -14.58
N LEU A 217 -7.06 -2.77 -14.97
CA LEU A 217 -7.32 -4.03 -15.67
C LEU A 217 -7.64 -3.80 -17.15
N PRO A 218 -7.10 -4.64 -18.06
CA PRO A 218 -7.58 -4.66 -19.43
C PRO A 218 -9.03 -5.19 -19.47
N VAL A 219 -9.88 -4.48 -20.22
CA VAL A 219 -11.33 -4.69 -20.43
C VAL A 219 -11.80 -6.12 -20.14
N LEU A 220 -12.37 -6.33 -18.95
CA LEU A 220 -13.25 -7.45 -18.63
C LEU A 220 -14.69 -6.95 -18.72
N GLY A 221 -15.58 -7.74 -19.33
CA GLY A 221 -17.00 -7.43 -19.37
C GLY A 221 -17.61 -7.71 -17.99
N GLY A 222 -18.17 -6.67 -17.37
CA GLY A 222 -18.90 -6.71 -16.12
C GLY A 222 -19.67 -5.40 -15.96
N ASP A 223 -20.82 -5.45 -15.32
CA ASP A 223 -21.60 -4.25 -15.01
C ASP A 223 -20.83 -3.46 -13.96
N ASP A 224 -20.53 -2.21 -14.27
CA ASP A 224 -19.67 -1.34 -13.47
C ASP A 224 -20.50 -0.89 -12.26
N GLN A 225 -20.17 -1.39 -11.06
CA GLN A 225 -20.88 -1.09 -9.82
C GLN A 225 -19.94 -0.40 -8.86
N ASP A 226 -20.45 0.62 -8.18
CA ASP A 226 -19.76 1.22 -7.05
C ASP A 226 -19.54 0.15 -5.97
N GLN A 227 -18.36 0.17 -5.36
CA GLN A 227 -17.99 -0.77 -4.31
C GLN A 227 -17.58 0.02 -3.06
N THR A 228 -17.96 -0.50 -1.91
CA THR A 228 -17.56 0.06 -0.62
C THR A 228 -16.57 -0.87 0.05
N PHE A 229 -15.43 -0.33 0.47
CA PHE A 229 -14.38 -1.04 1.18
C PHE A 229 -14.25 -0.51 2.60
N TYR A 230 -14.02 -1.39 3.57
CA TYR A 230 -13.77 -0.99 4.96
C TYR A 230 -12.29 -1.13 5.27
N ILE A 231 -11.60 -0.01 5.40
CA ILE A 231 -10.16 0.04 5.71
C ILE A 231 -10.01 0.51 7.15
N LEU A 232 -9.78 -0.45 8.05
CA LEU A 232 -9.81 -0.21 9.49
C LEU A 232 -11.18 0.34 9.94
N ASP A 233 -11.24 1.57 10.41
CA ASP A 233 -12.46 2.26 10.84
C ASP A 233 -13.05 3.20 9.77
N GLN A 234 -12.40 3.33 8.61
CA GLN A 234 -12.89 4.15 7.50
C GLN A 234 -13.66 3.35 6.45
N GLU A 235 -14.71 3.99 5.94
CA GLU A 235 -15.47 3.53 4.78
C GLU A 235 -14.95 4.24 3.52
N VAL A 236 -14.52 3.46 2.53
CA VAL A 236 -13.93 3.96 1.29
C VAL A 236 -14.81 3.53 0.13
N ASP A 237 -15.59 4.48 -0.37
CA ASP A 237 -16.36 4.30 -1.58
C ASP A 237 -15.47 4.49 -2.81
N VAL A 238 -15.49 3.48 -3.67
CA VAL A 238 -14.79 3.51 -4.95
C VAL A 238 -15.80 3.38 -6.06
N SER A 239 -15.73 4.32 -7.00
CA SER A 239 -16.63 4.32 -8.14
C SER A 239 -16.43 3.06 -8.98
N ALA A 240 -17.51 2.68 -9.66
CA ALA A 240 -17.49 1.81 -10.81
C ALA A 240 -16.29 2.15 -11.71
N GLY A 241 -15.51 1.13 -12.04
CA GLY A 241 -14.25 1.29 -12.76
C GLY A 241 -13.52 -0.02 -12.98
N ARG A 242 -12.66 -0.02 -14.00
CA ARG A 242 -11.89 -1.18 -14.46
C ARG A 242 -10.58 -1.32 -13.70
N THR A 243 -10.64 -1.35 -12.38
CA THR A 243 -9.46 -1.51 -11.54
C THR A 243 -9.56 -2.78 -10.70
N LEU A 244 -8.45 -3.50 -10.61
CA LEU A 244 -8.25 -4.53 -9.60
C LEU A 244 -7.97 -3.83 -8.28
N ARG A 245 -8.69 -4.22 -7.23
CA ARG A 245 -8.53 -3.64 -5.90
C ARG A 245 -8.10 -4.70 -4.91
N ARG A 246 -7.22 -4.35 -3.97
CA ARG A 246 -6.78 -5.28 -2.93
C ARG A 246 -6.51 -4.54 -1.62
N GLN A 247 -7.04 -5.11 -0.54
CA GLN A 247 -6.83 -4.63 0.82
C GLN A 247 -5.62 -5.32 1.45
N PHE A 248 -4.82 -4.57 2.18
CA PHE A 248 -3.71 -5.07 3.00
C PHE A 248 -3.87 -4.53 4.41
N PHE A 249 -3.69 -5.40 5.40
CA PHE A 249 -3.75 -5.04 6.81
C PHE A 249 -2.51 -5.56 7.53
N SER A 250 -1.99 -4.76 8.45
CA SER A 250 -0.93 -5.19 9.35
C SER A 250 -1.17 -4.64 10.75
N THR A 251 -0.76 -5.41 11.75
CA THR A 251 -0.71 -4.96 13.13
C THR A 251 0.71 -5.20 13.62
N VAL A 252 1.37 -4.14 14.04
CA VAL A 252 2.76 -4.17 14.48
C VAL A 252 2.81 -3.71 15.93
N ALA A 253 3.30 -4.59 16.81
CA ALA A 253 3.64 -4.20 18.17
C ALA A 253 4.91 -3.35 18.16
N ILE A 254 4.89 -2.22 18.86
CA ILE A 254 6.05 -1.40 19.14
C ILE A 254 6.85 -2.10 20.23
N ARG A 255 8.18 -2.07 20.15
CA ARG A 255 9.06 -2.73 21.13
C ARG A 255 9.77 -1.77 22.06
N ASN A 256 9.82 -0.50 21.68
CA ASN A 256 10.56 0.53 22.40
C ASN A 256 9.57 1.62 22.78
N TYR A 257 9.10 1.55 24.02
CA TYR A 257 8.22 2.53 24.65
C TYR A 257 8.77 2.84 26.05
N PRO A 258 8.44 4.02 26.61
CA PRO A 258 8.79 4.36 27.98
C PRO A 258 8.13 3.39 28.97
N TRP A 259 8.93 2.61 29.71
CA TRP A 259 8.42 1.60 30.67
C TRP A 259 7.82 2.19 31.94
N ASP A 260 8.06 3.47 32.21
CA ASP A 260 7.53 4.18 33.37
C ASP A 260 6.04 4.57 33.23
N VAL A 261 5.48 4.47 32.03
CA VAL A 261 4.07 4.82 31.73
C VAL A 261 3.21 3.61 31.29
N ILE A 262 3.81 2.42 31.24
CA ILE A 262 3.15 1.12 30.98
C ILE A 262 2.90 0.41 32.31
#